data_AF-A0A7Z8PEA7-F1
#
_entry.id   AF-A0A7Z8PEA7-F1
#
_cell.length_a   1.000
_cell.length_b   1.000
_cell.length_c   1.000
_cell.angle_alpha   90.00
_cell.angle_beta   90.00
_cell.angle_gamma   90.00
#
_symmetry.space_group_name_H-M   'P 1'
#
loop_
_entity.id
_entity.type
_entity.pdbx_description
1 polymer ?
#
loop_
_entity_poly.entity_id
_entity_poly.type
_entity_poly.pdbx_seq_one_letter_code
_entity_poly.pdbx_strand_id
1 'polypeptide(L)'
;MEANDGPVVLFSGVVKRTTVEMALDQGASGFVPKTLGLRALGHALQLVADGEVFLPAEFIRYANTPDTADFTLKPRELRVLALLGQGMQNKKIGLELGLEEVIVKMDVKSICRKLKAENRTQAVITAMRHGLI
;
A
#
# COMPACT_ATOMS: atom_id res chain seq x y z
N MET A 1 19.97 -0.14 7.52
CA MET A 1 20.10 -0.69 8.90
C MET A 1 21.37 -1.52 8.90
N GLU A 2 22.49 -0.99 9.37
CA GLU A 2 23.78 -1.70 9.32
C GLU A 2 24.05 -2.36 10.67
N ALA A 3 24.07 -3.70 10.67
CA ALA A 3 24.60 -4.49 11.77
C ALA A 3 25.75 -5.34 11.23
N ASN A 4 27.00 -4.92 11.48
CA ASN A 4 28.23 -5.70 11.26
C ASN A 4 28.38 -6.35 9.86
N ASP A 5 28.25 -5.59 8.77
CA ASP A 5 28.50 -6.04 7.38
C ASP A 5 27.73 -7.31 6.94
N GLY A 6 26.74 -7.75 7.72
CA GLY A 6 25.98 -8.98 7.49
C GLY A 6 24.55 -8.71 7.04
N PRO A 7 23.91 -9.68 6.36
CA PRO A 7 22.53 -9.56 5.93
C PRO A 7 21.58 -9.48 7.14
N VAL A 8 20.66 -8.52 7.12
CA VAL A 8 19.70 -8.26 8.21
C VAL A 8 18.33 -8.77 7.81
N VAL A 9 17.68 -9.54 8.68
CA VAL A 9 16.30 -10.02 8.47
C VAL A 9 15.37 -9.53 9.56
N LEU A 10 14.13 -9.21 9.18
CA LEU A 10 13.09 -8.87 10.14
C LEU A 10 12.46 -10.15 10.70
N PHE A 11 12.60 -10.39 12.00
CA PHE A 11 11.97 -11.50 12.70
C PHE A 11 10.75 -11.04 13.52
N SER A 12 9.54 -11.20 12.96
CA SER A 12 8.30 -10.68 13.58
C SER A 12 7.13 -11.66 13.50
N GLY A 13 6.22 -11.56 14.47
CA GLY A 13 4.94 -12.28 14.48
C GLY A 13 3.78 -11.43 13.98
N VAL A 14 3.96 -10.11 13.85
CA VAL A 14 2.98 -9.20 13.26
C VAL A 14 3.39 -8.91 11.84
N VAL A 15 2.56 -9.35 10.91
CA VAL A 15 2.85 -9.44 9.49
C VAL A 15 1.98 -8.43 8.75
N LYS A 16 2.39 -7.16 8.73
CA LYS A 16 1.75 -6.13 7.90
C LYS A 16 2.61 -5.89 6.67
N ARG A 17 1.97 -5.79 5.49
CA ARG A 17 2.63 -5.51 4.20
C ARG A 17 3.58 -4.33 4.28
N THR A 18 3.07 -3.20 4.80
CA THR A 18 3.85 -1.97 4.97
C THR A 18 5.10 -2.16 5.82
N THR A 19 5.05 -3.03 6.83
CA THR A 19 6.20 -3.32 7.70
C THR A 19 7.28 -4.09 6.96
N VAL A 20 6.91 -4.98 6.04
CA VAL A 20 7.88 -5.74 5.23
C VAL A 20 8.44 -4.89 4.10
N GLU A 21 7.61 -4.12 3.41
CA GLU A 21 8.08 -3.16 2.38
C GLU A 21 9.05 -2.15 2.98
N MET A 22 8.70 -1.51 4.10
CA MET A 22 9.62 -0.59 4.80
C MET A 22 10.91 -1.26 5.26
N ALA A 23 10.88 -2.55 5.62
CA ALA A 23 12.08 -3.28 6.03
C ALA A 23 12.99 -3.55 4.82
N LEU A 24 12.42 -3.98 3.69
CA LEU A 24 13.16 -4.20 2.43
C LEU A 24 13.77 -2.89 1.93
N ASP A 25 13.01 -1.78 1.92
CA ASP A 25 13.49 -0.44 1.53
C ASP A 25 14.66 0.05 2.41
N GLN A 26 14.73 -0.42 3.66
CA GLN A 26 15.82 -0.11 4.60
C GLN A 26 17.03 -1.04 4.48
N GLY A 27 17.02 -1.93 3.48
CA GLY A 27 18.11 -2.86 3.18
C GLY A 27 18.02 -4.20 3.91
N ALA A 28 16.84 -4.59 4.40
CA ALA A 28 16.67 -5.94 4.93
C ALA A 28 16.74 -6.97 3.80
N SER A 29 17.49 -8.04 4.04
CA SER A 29 17.65 -9.19 3.14
C SER A 29 16.49 -10.19 3.25
N GLY A 30 15.43 -9.89 4.01
CA GLY A 30 14.24 -10.73 4.06
C GLY A 30 13.37 -10.56 5.30
N PHE A 31 12.30 -11.35 5.34
CA PHE A 31 11.34 -11.40 6.43
C PHE A 31 11.15 -12.83 6.92
N VAL A 32 11.26 -13.05 8.22
CA VAL A 32 11.10 -14.37 8.83
C VAL A 32 9.96 -14.33 9.86
N PRO A 33 8.87 -15.09 9.66
CA PRO A 33 7.79 -15.18 10.63
C PRO A 33 8.26 -15.87 11.92
N LYS A 34 7.83 -15.36 13.08
CA LYS A 34 8.06 -16.04 14.38
C LYS A 34 7.36 -17.40 14.51
N THR A 35 6.38 -17.64 13.65
CA THR A 35 5.65 -18.91 13.54
C THR A 35 6.39 -19.95 12.70
N LEU A 36 7.49 -19.57 12.03
CA LEU A 36 8.29 -20.48 11.23
C LEU A 36 8.97 -21.52 12.13
N GLY A 37 8.77 -22.81 11.84
CA GLY A 37 9.38 -23.88 12.63
C GLY A 37 10.91 -23.83 12.59
N LEU A 38 11.57 -24.25 13.68
CA LEU A 38 13.03 -24.19 13.87
C LEU A 38 13.87 -24.72 12.70
N ARG A 39 13.46 -25.83 12.08
CA ARG A 39 14.16 -26.38 10.91
C ARG A 39 14.09 -25.44 9.71
N ALA A 40 12.91 -24.89 9.43
CA ALA A 40 12.70 -23.95 8.33
C ALA A 40 13.38 -22.61 8.60
N LEU A 41 13.45 -22.18 9.86
CA LEU A 41 14.24 -21.01 10.27
C LEU A 41 15.73 -21.19 9.94
N GLY A 42 16.31 -22.36 10.23
CA GLY A 42 17.71 -22.65 9.88
C GLY A 42 17.97 -22.53 8.38
N HIS A 43 17.08 -23.08 7.55
CA HIS A 43 17.17 -22.94 6.09
C HIS A 43 16.99 -21.49 5.61
N ALA A 44 16.06 -20.74 6.19
CA ALA A 44 15.84 -19.34 5.85
C ALA A 44 17.06 -18.47 6.17
N LEU A 45 17.72 -18.69 7.30
CA LEU A 45 18.94 -17.98 7.68
C LEU A 45 20.12 -18.34 6.77
N GLN A 46 20.22 -19.61 6.34
CA GLN A 46 21.28 -20.03 5.41
C GLN A 46 21.14 -19.33 4.05
N LEU A 47 19.92 -19.27 3.49
CA LEU A 47 19.64 -18.55 2.24
C LEU A 47 20.05 -17.08 2.34
N VAL A 48 19.66 -16.44 3.44
CA VAL A 48 19.98 -15.04 3.70
C VAL A 48 21.49 -14.82 3.84
N ALA A 49 22.20 -15.74 4.51
CA ALA A 49 23.65 -15.71 4.62
C ALA A 49 24.35 -15.87 3.26
N ASP A 50 23.75 -16.63 2.34
CA ASP A 50 24.23 -16.82 0.97
C ASP A 50 23.89 -15.62 0.04
N GLY A 51 23.22 -14.59 0.59
CA GLY A 51 22.84 -13.37 -0.13
C GLY A 51 21.45 -13.43 -0.79
N GLU A 52 20.71 -14.51 -0.57
CA GLU A 52 19.36 -14.69 -1.13
C GLU A 52 18.30 -14.02 -0.26
N VAL A 53 17.23 -13.54 -0.90
CA VAL A 53 16.11 -12.94 -0.19
C VAL A 53 15.11 -14.01 0.24
N PHE A 54 14.89 -14.15 1.55
CA PHE A 54 13.84 -15.02 2.06
C PHE A 54 12.54 -14.25 2.30
N LEU A 55 11.48 -14.66 1.59
CA LEU A 55 10.11 -14.18 1.80
C LEU A 55 9.15 -15.38 1.91
N PRO A 56 8.27 -15.42 2.92
CA PRO A 56 7.24 -16.43 3.03
C PRO A 56 6.31 -16.43 1.79
N ALA A 57 5.81 -17.60 1.39
CA ALA A 57 4.95 -17.73 0.19
C ALA A 57 3.68 -16.85 0.23
N GLU A 58 3.16 -16.59 1.43
CA GLU A 58 2.10 -15.63 1.67
C GLU A 58 2.46 -14.22 1.16
N PHE A 59 3.70 -13.76 1.35
CA PHE A 59 4.19 -12.49 0.79
C PHE A 59 4.34 -12.50 -0.72
N ILE A 60 4.76 -13.62 -1.31
CA ILE A 60 4.84 -13.73 -2.78
C ILE A 60 3.44 -13.57 -3.40
N ARG A 61 2.40 -14.07 -2.72
CA ARG A 61 1.00 -13.83 -3.12
C ARG A 61 0.59 -12.37 -2.92
N TYR A 62 0.95 -11.76 -1.79
CA TYR A 62 0.61 -10.36 -1.50
C TYR A 62 1.38 -9.33 -2.36
N ALA A 63 2.61 -9.63 -2.79
CA ALA A 63 3.40 -8.77 -3.68
C ALA A 63 2.79 -8.71 -5.09
N ASN A 64 2.13 -9.78 -5.54
CA ASN A 64 1.46 -9.87 -6.83
C ASN A 64 0.00 -9.39 -6.82
N THR A 65 -0.57 -9.11 -5.64
CA THR A 65 -1.86 -8.43 -5.52
C THR A 65 -1.58 -6.97 -5.19
N PRO A 66 -1.82 -6.00 -6.08
CA PRO A 66 -1.91 -4.61 -5.65
C PRO A 66 -2.96 -4.58 -4.53
N ASP A 67 -2.64 -3.92 -3.41
CA ASP A 67 -3.57 -3.66 -2.32
C ASP A 67 -4.59 -2.61 -2.76
N THR A 68 -5.26 -2.88 -3.89
CA THR A 68 -6.60 -2.40 -4.11
C THR A 68 -7.43 -3.11 -3.05
N ALA A 69 -7.44 -2.58 -1.83
CA ALA A 69 -8.66 -2.62 -1.04
C ALA A 69 -9.81 -2.40 -2.04
N ASP A 70 -10.81 -3.29 -2.03
CA ASP A 70 -11.95 -3.41 -2.97
C ASP A 70 -12.83 -2.12 -3.00
N PHE A 71 -12.20 -0.98 -3.19
CA PHE A 71 -12.79 0.30 -3.43
C PHE A 71 -13.25 0.24 -4.87
N THR A 72 -14.45 -0.30 -5.07
CA THR A 72 -15.13 -0.29 -6.37
C THR A 72 -15.52 1.15 -6.73
N LEU A 73 -14.51 1.94 -7.11
CA LEU A 73 -14.66 3.28 -7.65
C LEU A 73 -15.01 3.15 -9.13
N LYS A 74 -16.00 3.92 -9.56
CA LYS A 74 -16.34 4.06 -10.96
C LYS A 74 -15.19 4.79 -11.69
N PRO A 75 -15.02 4.59 -13.01
CA PRO A 75 -14.01 5.31 -13.78
C PRO A 75 -14.07 6.84 -13.60
N ARG A 76 -15.28 7.39 -13.47
CA ARG A 76 -15.48 8.82 -13.19
C ARG A 76 -15.00 9.23 -11.80
N GLU A 77 -15.25 8.41 -10.78
CA GLU A 77 -14.83 8.68 -9.41
C GLU A 77 -13.30 8.64 -9.28
N LEU A 78 -12.62 7.75 -10.01
CA LEU A 78 -11.15 7.72 -10.09
C LEU A 78 -10.59 9.02 -10.69
N ARG A 79 -11.19 9.51 -11.78
CA ARG A 79 -10.78 10.80 -12.39
C ARG A 79 -10.96 11.96 -11.43
N VAL A 80 -12.10 12.01 -10.73
CA VAL A 80 -12.36 13.03 -9.69
C VAL A 80 -11.31 12.91 -8.57
N LEU A 81 -11.04 11.70 -8.09
CA LEU A 81 -10.06 11.44 -7.03
C LEU A 81 -8.64 11.88 -7.39
N ALA A 82 -8.19 11.63 -8.63
CA ALA A 82 -6.89 12.09 -9.11
C ALA A 82 -6.76 13.62 -9.07
N LEU A 83 -7.79 14.34 -9.53
CA LEU A 83 -7.81 15.81 -9.50
C LEU A 83 -7.94 16.36 -8.07
N LEU A 84 -8.63 15.65 -7.17
CA LEU A 84 -8.63 15.97 -5.74
C LEU A 84 -7.22 15.84 -5.15
N GLY A 85 -6.46 14.82 -5.56
CA GLY A 85 -5.06 14.60 -5.16
C GLY A 85 -4.12 15.75 -5.55
N GLN A 86 -4.42 16.43 -6.66
CA GLN A 86 -3.72 17.64 -7.10
C GLN A 86 -4.17 18.91 -6.35
N GLY A 87 -5.06 18.80 -5.36
CA GLY A 87 -5.57 19.94 -4.59
C GLY A 87 -6.61 20.79 -5.33
N MET A 88 -7.19 20.30 -6.43
CA MET A 88 -8.18 21.08 -7.19
C MET A 88 -9.48 21.29 -6.41
N GLN A 89 -10.13 22.43 -6.68
CA GLN A 89 -11.46 22.75 -6.13
C GLN A 89 -12.55 22.12 -6.99
N ASN A 90 -13.70 21.77 -6.39
CA ASN A 90 -14.80 21.09 -7.08
C ASN A 90 -15.28 21.83 -8.33
N LYS A 91 -15.29 23.18 -8.30
CA LYS A 91 -15.63 24.01 -9.45
C LYS A 91 -14.67 23.82 -10.62
N LYS A 92 -13.35 23.77 -10.35
CA LYS A 92 -12.33 23.52 -11.38
C LYS A 92 -12.39 22.09 -11.91
N ILE A 93 -12.60 21.11 -11.03
CA ILE A 93 -12.80 19.70 -11.42
C ILE A 93 -14.01 19.56 -12.34
N GLY A 94 -15.10 20.28 -12.04
CA GLY A 94 -16.29 20.30 -12.88
C GLY A 94 -15.98 20.81 -14.29
N LEU A 95 -15.25 21.92 -14.40
CA LEU A 95 -14.82 22.45 -15.69
C LEU A 95 -13.93 21.47 -16.46
N GLU A 96 -12.95 20.84 -15.79
CA GLU A 96 -12.02 19.88 -16.38
C GLU A 96 -12.73 18.62 -16.92
N LEU A 97 -13.77 18.16 -16.21
CA LEU A 97 -14.49 16.93 -16.53
C LEU A 97 -15.78 17.15 -17.33
N GLY A 98 -16.15 18.40 -17.62
CA GLY A 98 -17.44 18.74 -18.24
C GLY A 98 -18.64 18.42 -17.35
N LEU A 99 -18.50 18.56 -16.03
CA LEU A 99 -19.50 18.26 -15.01
C LEU A 99 -19.91 19.51 -14.24
N GLU A 100 -21.15 19.54 -13.75
CA GLU A 100 -21.55 20.56 -12.79
C GLU A 100 -20.87 20.35 -11.44
N GLU A 101 -20.58 21.45 -10.72
CA GLU A 101 -19.95 21.42 -9.40
C GLU A 101 -20.74 20.54 -8.40
N VAL A 102 -22.07 20.52 -8.52
CA VAL A 102 -22.96 19.71 -7.68
C VAL A 102 -22.70 18.22 -7.90
N ILE A 103 -22.47 17.78 -9.15
CA ILE A 103 -22.16 16.39 -9.48
C ILE A 103 -20.80 16.00 -8.91
N VAL A 104 -19.80 16.88 -8.99
CA VAL A 104 -18.48 16.64 -8.38
C VAL A 104 -18.60 16.50 -6.87
N LYS A 105 -19.42 17.32 -6.19
CA LYS A 105 -19.69 17.19 -4.75
C LYS A 105 -20.29 15.82 -4.40
N MET A 106 -21.22 15.32 -5.23
CA MET A 106 -21.80 13.99 -5.05
C MET A 106 -20.76 12.88 -5.23
N ASP A 107 -19.93 12.97 -6.27
CA ASP A 107 -18.86 12.01 -6.51
C ASP A 107 -17.83 12.02 -5.36
N VAL A 108 -17.42 13.20 -4.85
CA VAL A 108 -16.53 13.32 -3.67
C VAL A 108 -17.14 12.62 -2.46
N LYS A 109 -18.45 12.80 -2.19
CA LYS A 109 -19.13 12.14 -1.08
C LYS A 109 -19.16 10.62 -1.24
N SER A 110 -19.40 10.15 -2.47
CA SER A 110 -19.36 8.72 -2.81
C SER A 110 -17.97 8.13 -2.63
N ILE A 111 -16.93 8.83 -3.10
CA ILE A 111 -15.52 8.47 -2.93
C ILE A 111 -15.17 8.37 -1.45
N CYS A 112 -15.47 9.39 -0.65
CA CYS A 112 -15.20 9.37 0.79
C CYS A 112 -15.88 8.16 1.46
N ARG A 113 -17.16 7.88 1.14
CA ARG A 113 -17.87 6.72 1.68
C ARG A 113 -17.20 5.40 1.29
N LYS A 114 -16.82 5.25 0.02
CA LYS A 114 -16.18 4.02 -0.49
C LYS A 114 -14.80 3.83 0.12
N LEU A 115 -14.00 4.89 0.22
CA LEU A 115 -12.68 4.91 0.85
C LEU A 115 -12.71 4.92 2.38
N LYS A 116 -13.91 4.84 3.00
CA LYS A 116 -14.11 4.93 4.46
C LYS A 116 -13.41 6.16 5.07
N ALA A 117 -13.42 7.27 4.34
CA ALA A 117 -12.84 8.54 4.76
C ALA A 117 -13.94 9.50 5.23
N GLU A 118 -13.63 10.25 6.29
CA GLU A 118 -14.55 11.24 6.88
C GLU A 118 -14.52 12.57 6.11
N ASN A 119 -13.39 12.89 5.49
CA ASN A 119 -13.19 14.12 4.73
C ASN A 119 -12.37 13.89 3.46
N ARG A 120 -12.39 14.88 2.57
CA ARG A 120 -11.68 14.82 1.27
C ARG A 120 -10.18 14.63 1.41
N THR A 121 -9.56 15.19 2.46
CA THR A 121 -8.11 15.09 2.68
C THR A 121 -7.76 13.66 3.05
N GLN A 122 -8.53 13.06 3.96
CA GLN A 122 -8.39 11.66 4.33
C GLN A 122 -8.65 10.74 3.12
N ALA A 123 -9.62 11.07 2.27
CA ALA A 123 -9.87 10.30 1.04
C ALA A 123 -8.65 10.29 0.11
N VAL A 124 -7.99 11.44 -0.10
CA VAL A 124 -6.76 11.54 -0.90
C VAL A 124 -5.61 10.77 -0.24
N ILE A 125 -5.42 10.92 1.07
CA ILE A 125 -4.36 10.21 1.81
C ILE A 125 -4.58 8.68 1.72
N THR A 126 -5.80 8.21 1.90
CA THR A 126 -6.15 6.79 1.73
C THR A 126 -5.86 6.33 0.30
N ALA A 127 -6.25 7.13 -0.71
CA ALA A 127 -6.00 6.79 -2.10
C ALA A 127 -4.50 6.65 -2.43
N MET A 128 -3.66 7.56 -1.94
CA MET A 128 -2.19 7.48 -2.10
C MET A 128 -1.61 6.25 -1.40
N ARG A 129 -2.05 5.94 -0.17
CA ARG A 129 -1.58 4.75 0.57
C ARG A 129 -1.92 3.43 -0.12
N HIS A 130 -3.02 3.40 -0.86
CA HIS A 130 -3.50 2.22 -1.58
C HIS A 130 -3.13 2.22 -3.08
N GLY A 131 -2.32 3.19 -3.54
CA GLY A 131 -1.86 3.26 -4.93
C GLY A 131 -2.98 3.50 -5.95
N LEU A 132 -4.07 4.15 -5.55
CA LEU A 132 -5.18 4.49 -6.46
C LEU A 132 -4.89 5.74 -7.30
N ILE A 133 -4.00 6.62 -6.83
CA ILE A 133 -3.56 7.87 -7.44
C ILE A 133 -2.11 8.18 -7.07
#